data_AF-A0AAV4C4P6-F1
#
_entry.id   AF-A0AAV4C4P6-F1
#
_cell.length_a   1.000
_cell.length_b   1.000
_cell.length_c   1.000
_cell.angle_alpha   90.00
_cell.angle_beta   90.00
_cell.angle_gamma   90.00
#
_symmetry.space_group_name_H-M   'P 1'
#
loop_
_entity.id
_entity.type
_entity.pdbx_description
1 polymer ?
#
loop_
_entity_poly.entity_id
_entity_poly.type
_entity_poly.pdbx_seq_one_letter_code
_entity_poly.pdbx_strand_id
1 'polypeptide(L)'
;MGSVYSYLMSWVYPGMTYDLTPDPVTGLSERDCHAIMDTWALVADRKSIKQNGVEFFLTYFKAYPSMQDLFPAFKGRPLDELRTSPALRAHATSVMYAIKSYVGTVDDAETLAGLVTKMATSHVPRGIKAENLEVRTEILKILVAP
;
A
#
# COMPACT_ATOMS: atom_id res chain seq x y z
N MET A 1 38.39 -9.58 22.24
CA MET A 1 37.42 -8.70 22.94
C MET A 1 36.16 -8.58 22.08
N GLY A 2 35.41 -9.68 21.90
CA GLY A 2 34.32 -9.71 20.91
C GLY A 2 33.50 -11.00 20.84
N SER A 3 33.41 -11.75 21.94
CA SER A 3 32.59 -12.97 21.97
C SER A 3 31.83 -13.17 23.28
N VAL A 4 32.35 -12.66 24.40
CA VAL A 4 31.67 -12.79 25.70
C VAL A 4 30.53 -11.77 25.88
N TYR A 5 30.58 -10.63 25.18
CA TYR A 5 29.53 -9.60 25.24
C TYR A 5 28.23 -10.02 24.53
N SER A 6 28.33 -10.95 23.57
CA SER A 6 27.19 -11.45 22.79
C SER A 6 26.29 -12.38 23.59
N TYR A 7 26.85 -13.22 24.47
CA TYR A 7 26.08 -14.18 25.26
C TYR A 7 25.46 -13.58 26.53
N LEU A 8 26.04 -12.51 27.07
CA LEU A 8 25.50 -11.84 28.26
C LEU A 8 24.28 -10.97 27.95
N MET A 9 24.11 -10.51 26.70
CA MET A 9 22.96 -9.70 26.29
C MET A 9 21.71 -10.53 25.93
N SER A 10 21.86 -11.83 25.65
CA SER A 10 20.71 -12.71 25.32
C SER A 10 19.83 -13.05 26.53
N TRP A 11 20.33 -12.84 27.75
CA TRP A 11 19.57 -13.04 28.99
C TRP A 11 18.82 -11.79 29.46
N VAL A 12 19.07 -10.64 28.84
CA VAL A 12 18.47 -9.35 29.21
C VAL A 12 17.55 -8.79 28.12
N TYR A 13 17.68 -9.27 26.88
CA TYR A 13 16.76 -8.96 25.79
C TYR A 13 16.45 -10.24 25.00
N PRO A 14 15.27 -10.87 25.14
CA PRO A 14 14.85 -11.86 24.16
C PRO A 14 14.76 -11.12 22.82
N GLY A 15 15.52 -11.55 21.82
CA GLY A 15 15.30 -11.07 20.45
C GLY A 15 13.83 -11.29 20.11
N MET A 16 13.16 -10.30 19.50
CA MET A 16 11.72 -10.39 19.22
C MET A 16 11.40 -11.71 18.53
N THR A 17 10.71 -12.60 19.25
CA THR A 17 10.20 -13.85 18.72
C THR A 17 8.81 -13.56 18.18
N TYR A 18 8.68 -13.47 16.86
CA TYR A 18 7.38 -13.31 16.21
C TYR A 18 6.64 -14.64 16.14
N ASP A 19 5.32 -14.60 16.30
CA ASP A 19 4.45 -15.70 15.91
C ASP A 19 4.43 -15.80 14.37
N LEU A 20 4.84 -16.96 13.86
CA LEU A 20 4.88 -17.25 12.43
C LEU A 20 3.61 -17.97 11.96
N THR A 21 2.66 -18.23 12.86
CA THR A 21 1.37 -18.83 12.52
C THR A 21 0.59 -17.84 11.63
N PRO A 22 0.24 -18.21 10.39
CA PRO A 22 -0.54 -17.33 9.53
C PRO A 22 -1.97 -17.17 10.04
N ASP A 23 -2.47 -15.95 10.02
CA ASP A 23 -3.89 -15.68 10.26
C ASP A 23 -4.76 -16.36 9.18
N PRO A 24 -5.87 -17.03 9.54
CA PRO A 24 -6.67 -17.82 8.58
C PRO A 24 -7.42 -16.97 7.55
N VAL A 25 -7.62 -15.67 7.79
CA VAL A 25 -8.35 -14.78 6.87
C VAL A 25 -7.40 -14.14 5.87
N THR A 26 -6.26 -13.66 6.35
CA THR A 26 -5.30 -12.87 5.57
C THR A 26 -4.12 -13.69 5.06
N GLY A 27 -3.80 -14.80 5.73
CA GLY A 27 -2.60 -15.60 5.49
C GLY A 27 -1.31 -14.93 5.93
N LEU A 28 -1.38 -13.81 6.66
CA LEU A 28 -0.21 -13.06 7.14
C LEU A 28 0.19 -13.54 8.53
N SER A 29 1.49 -13.71 8.76
CA SER A 29 2.02 -13.91 10.11
C SER A 29 2.34 -12.58 10.80
N GLU A 30 2.63 -12.58 12.10
CA GLU A 30 3.03 -11.35 12.83
C GLU A 30 4.26 -10.68 12.20
N ARG A 31 5.24 -11.51 11.80
CA ARG A 31 6.42 -11.06 11.03
C ARG A 31 6.05 -10.35 9.73
N ASP A 32 5.06 -10.84 8.98
CA ASP A 32 4.64 -10.23 7.71
C ASP A 32 3.95 -8.88 7.97
N CYS A 33 3.07 -8.83 8.97
CA CYS A 33 2.43 -7.59 9.41
C CYS A 33 3.46 -6.50 9.75
N HIS A 34 4.47 -6.83 10.55
CA HIS A 34 5.56 -5.89 10.86
C HIS A 34 6.34 -5.47 9.62
N ALA A 35 6.67 -6.40 8.72
CA ALA A 35 7.36 -6.06 7.47
C ALA A 35 6.54 -5.10 6.59
N ILE A 36 5.21 -5.29 6.53
CA ILE A 36 4.29 -4.39 5.80
C ILE A 36 4.27 -3.00 6.46
N MET A 37 4.16 -2.93 7.79
CA MET A 37 4.17 -1.66 8.51
C MET A 37 5.49 -0.90 8.34
N ASP A 38 6.63 -1.58 8.47
CA ASP A 38 7.96 -0.99 8.34
C ASP A 38 8.24 -0.49 6.92
N THR A 39 7.88 -1.29 5.91
CA THR A 39 8.08 -0.90 4.51
C THR A 39 7.17 0.25 4.10
N TRP A 40 5.91 0.26 4.57
CA TRP A 40 5.00 1.38 4.32
C TRP A 40 5.46 2.69 4.97
N ALA A 41 6.16 2.63 6.11
CA ALA A 41 6.69 3.83 6.77
C ALA A 41 7.62 4.65 5.86
N LEU A 42 8.32 3.99 4.92
CA LEU A 42 9.17 4.65 3.91
C LEU A 42 8.35 5.45 2.90
N VAL A 43 7.15 4.98 2.56
CA VAL A 43 6.23 5.57 1.57
C VAL A 43 5.33 6.64 2.20
N ALA A 44 4.97 6.45 3.47
CA ALA A 44 3.96 7.20 4.18
C ALA A 44 4.45 8.51 4.83
N ASP A 45 5.67 8.96 4.51
CA ASP A 45 6.17 10.23 5.00
C ASP A 45 5.16 11.36 4.68
N ARG A 46 4.81 12.15 5.70
CA ARG A 46 3.71 13.11 5.60
C ARG A 46 3.95 14.19 4.54
N LYS A 47 5.22 14.48 4.22
CA LYS A 47 5.57 15.50 3.24
C LYS A 47 5.46 14.95 1.81
N SER A 48 5.81 13.68 1.61
CA SER A 48 5.86 13.05 0.28
C SER A 48 4.61 12.26 -0.10
N ILE A 49 3.78 11.78 0.84
CA ILE A 49 2.67 10.85 0.56
C ILE A 49 1.71 11.32 -0.56
N LYS A 50 1.44 12.63 -0.65
CA LYS A 50 0.60 13.20 -1.71
C LYS A 50 1.30 13.16 -3.08
N GLN A 51 2.59 13.47 -3.11
CA GLN A 51 3.40 13.43 -4.32
C GLN A 51 3.60 11.98 -4.79
N ASN A 52 3.92 11.08 -3.85
CA ASN A 52 4.02 9.64 -4.10
C ASN A 52 2.71 9.09 -4.68
N GLY A 53 1.57 9.55 -4.17
CA GLY A 53 0.26 9.24 -4.74
C GLY A 53 0.12 9.65 -6.21
N VAL A 54 0.54 10.86 -6.56
CA VAL A 54 0.48 11.33 -7.95
C VAL A 54 1.42 10.52 -8.83
N GLU A 55 2.68 10.32 -8.43
CA GLU A 55 3.64 9.51 -9.21
C GLU A 55 3.18 8.07 -9.39
N PHE A 56 2.56 7.49 -8.36
CA PHE A 56 1.95 6.17 -8.43
C PHE A 56 0.94 6.09 -9.58
N PHE A 57 -0.02 7.03 -9.64
CA PHE A 57 -1.04 7.02 -10.69
C PHE A 57 -0.48 7.34 -12.07
N LEU A 58 0.47 8.28 -12.18
CA LEU A 58 1.10 8.59 -13.47
C LEU A 58 1.86 7.37 -14.01
N THR A 59 2.59 6.67 -13.15
CA THR A 59 3.33 5.46 -13.54
C THR A 59 2.37 4.32 -13.85
N TYR A 60 1.29 4.17 -13.06
CA TYR A 60 0.24 3.19 -13.29
C TYR A 60 -0.45 3.41 -14.65
N PHE A 61 -0.87 4.63 -14.96
CA PHE A 61 -1.48 4.96 -16.25
C PHE A 61 -0.51 4.84 -17.42
N LYS A 62 0.78 5.13 -17.21
CA LYS A 62 1.82 4.89 -18.23
C LYS A 62 1.96 3.40 -18.55
N ALA A 63 1.96 2.54 -17.53
CA ALA A 63 2.09 1.09 -17.70
C ALA A 63 0.80 0.45 -18.22
N TYR A 64 -0.36 0.98 -17.81
CA TYR A 64 -1.69 0.46 -18.12
C TYR A 64 -2.63 1.59 -18.60
N PRO A 65 -2.50 2.06 -19.85
CA PRO A 65 -3.32 3.18 -20.35
C PRO A 65 -4.83 2.91 -20.29
N SER A 66 -5.26 1.65 -20.45
CA SER A 66 -6.67 1.25 -20.33
C SER A 66 -7.25 1.51 -18.93
N MET A 67 -6.41 1.58 -17.90
CA MET A 67 -6.84 1.90 -16.54
C MET A 67 -7.10 3.40 -16.36
N GLN A 68 -6.42 4.26 -17.12
CA GLN A 68 -6.70 5.70 -17.15
C GLN A 68 -8.10 5.98 -17.69
N ASP A 69 -8.54 5.19 -18.68
CA ASP A 69 -9.85 5.34 -19.33
C ASP A 69 -11.02 5.02 -18.39
N LEU A 70 -10.78 4.32 -17.28
CA LEU A 70 -11.77 4.07 -16.23
C LEU A 70 -12.06 5.32 -15.39
N PHE A 71 -11.26 6.39 -15.53
CA PHE A 71 -11.45 7.66 -14.86
C PHE A 71 -11.92 8.72 -15.87
N PRO A 72 -13.23 9.06 -15.92
CA PRO A 72 -13.75 10.01 -16.90
C PRO A 72 -13.03 11.38 -16.89
N ALA A 73 -12.57 11.83 -15.72
CA ALA A 73 -11.84 13.09 -15.57
C ALA A 73 -10.41 13.08 -16.14
N PHE A 74 -9.85 11.88 -16.38
CA PHE A 74 -8.46 11.68 -16.82
C PHE A 74 -8.38 11.03 -18.20
N LYS A 75 -9.44 10.37 -18.67
CA LYS A 75 -9.51 9.68 -19.96
C LYS A 75 -9.00 10.56 -21.11
N GLY A 76 -8.06 10.02 -21.88
CA GLY A 76 -7.47 10.68 -23.06
C GLY A 76 -6.58 11.89 -22.78
N ARG A 77 -6.35 12.26 -21.51
CA ARG A 77 -5.49 13.39 -21.15
C ARG A 77 -4.01 12.98 -21.10
N PRO A 78 -3.08 13.82 -21.60
CA PRO A 78 -1.64 13.58 -21.46
C PRO A 78 -1.21 13.48 -19.99
N LEU A 79 -0.27 12.59 -19.68
CA LEU A 79 0.23 12.39 -18.31
C LEU A 79 0.86 13.67 -17.72
N ASP A 80 1.49 14.51 -18.54
CA ASP A 80 2.07 15.79 -18.10
C ASP A 80 1.00 16.79 -17.62
N GLU A 81 -0.19 16.77 -18.23
CA GLU A 81 -1.32 17.55 -17.72
C GLU A 81 -1.88 16.97 -16.42
N LEU A 82 -1.90 15.65 -16.31
CA LEU A 82 -2.40 14.98 -15.10
C LEU A 82 -1.49 15.22 -13.89
N ARG A 83 -0.18 15.37 -14.10
CA ARG A 83 0.81 15.64 -13.03
C ARG A 83 0.47 16.87 -12.19
N THR A 84 -0.10 17.90 -12.80
CA THR A 84 -0.49 19.13 -12.11
C THR A 84 -1.99 19.19 -11.78
N SER A 85 -2.78 18.18 -12.22
CA SER A 85 -4.23 18.11 -12.02
C SER A 85 -4.63 18.09 -10.54
N PRO A 86 -5.42 19.07 -10.06
CA PRO A 86 -5.98 19.05 -8.71
C PRO A 86 -6.86 17.83 -8.45
N ALA A 87 -7.60 17.38 -9.48
CA ALA A 87 -8.47 16.21 -9.38
C ALA A 87 -7.67 14.91 -9.20
N LEU A 88 -6.56 14.75 -9.92
CA LEU A 88 -5.68 13.59 -9.72
C LEU A 88 -5.06 13.64 -8.33
N ARG A 89 -4.55 14.79 -7.91
CA ARG A 89 -3.95 14.96 -6.58
C ARG A 89 -4.92 14.60 -5.45
N ALA A 90 -6.18 15.01 -5.56
CA ALA A 90 -7.22 14.69 -4.58
C ALA A 90 -7.49 13.18 -4.55
N HIS A 91 -7.69 12.55 -5.71
CA HIS A 91 -7.95 11.11 -5.79
C HIS A 91 -6.76 10.29 -5.27
N ALA A 92 -5.56 10.61 -5.72
CA ALA A 92 -4.31 9.98 -5.30
C ALA A 92 -4.10 10.09 -3.77
N THR A 93 -4.39 11.25 -3.19
CA THR A 93 -4.31 11.45 -1.73
C THR A 93 -5.29 10.53 -0.99
N SER A 94 -6.54 10.42 -1.48
CA SER A 94 -7.53 9.52 -0.88
C SER A 94 -7.11 8.05 -0.92
N VAL A 95 -6.52 7.61 -2.03
CA VAL A 95 -5.99 6.24 -2.16
C VAL A 95 -4.85 5.99 -1.20
N MET A 96 -3.88 6.90 -1.10
CA MET A 96 -2.75 6.75 -0.17
C MET A 96 -3.20 6.70 1.29
N TYR A 97 -4.24 7.46 1.66
CA TYR A 97 -4.82 7.35 3.01
C TYR A 97 -5.62 6.07 3.23
N ALA A 98 -6.30 5.54 2.21
CA ALA A 98 -6.95 4.23 2.32
C ALA A 98 -5.92 3.13 2.56
N ILE A 99 -4.82 3.12 1.80
CA ILE A 99 -3.71 2.16 1.98
C ILE A 99 -3.10 2.32 3.38
N LYS A 100 -2.88 3.56 3.83
CA LYS A 100 -2.41 3.82 5.20
C LYS A 100 -3.33 3.20 6.25
N SER A 101 -4.65 3.31 6.08
CA SER A 101 -5.60 2.68 7.00
C SER A 101 -5.49 1.16 6.96
N TYR A 102 -5.34 0.54 5.79
CA TYR A 102 -5.18 -0.92 5.68
C TYR A 102 -3.90 -1.41 6.34
N VAL A 103 -2.78 -0.73 6.11
CA VAL A 103 -1.50 -1.06 6.75
C VAL A 103 -1.58 -0.87 8.26
N GLY A 104 -2.26 0.17 8.73
CA GLY A 104 -2.45 0.42 10.16
C GLY A 104 -3.40 -0.56 10.86
N THR A 105 -4.06 -1.45 10.12
CA THR A 105 -4.94 -2.51 10.65
C THR A 105 -4.53 -3.88 10.15
N VAL A 106 -3.29 -4.06 9.67
CA VAL A 106 -2.87 -5.30 9.00
C VAL A 106 -2.78 -6.48 9.96
N ASP A 107 -2.62 -6.22 11.26
CA ASP A 107 -2.63 -7.17 12.38
C ASP A 107 -4.04 -7.44 12.94
N ASP A 108 -5.06 -6.73 12.46
CA ASP A 108 -6.48 -6.94 12.79
C ASP A 108 -7.22 -7.40 11.53
N ALA A 109 -7.21 -8.72 11.31
CA ALA A 109 -7.74 -9.36 10.13
C ALA A 109 -9.22 -9.04 9.86
N GLU A 110 -10.05 -8.99 10.90
CA GLU A 110 -11.49 -8.71 10.77
C GLU A 110 -11.72 -7.26 10.32
N THR A 111 -11.03 -6.32 10.96
CA THR A 111 -11.12 -4.89 10.59
C THR A 111 -10.57 -4.67 9.18
N LEU A 112 -9.43 -5.27 8.83
CA LEU A 112 -8.85 -5.19 7.49
C LEU A 112 -9.84 -5.71 6.43
N ALA A 113 -10.42 -6.88 6.65
CA ALA A 113 -11.40 -7.48 5.74
C ALA A 113 -12.62 -6.57 5.54
N GLY A 114 -13.13 -5.96 6.62
CA GLY A 114 -14.22 -4.99 6.55
C GLY A 114 -13.87 -3.74 5.74
N LEU A 115 -12.67 -3.19 5.94
CA LEU A 115 -12.17 -2.01 5.23
C LEU A 115 -11.98 -2.27 3.73
N VAL A 116 -11.39 -3.42 3.36
CA VAL A 116 -11.20 -3.82 1.96
C VAL A 116 -12.54 -4.11 1.29
N THR A 117 -13.47 -4.77 1.98
CA THR A 117 -14.84 -5.03 1.48
C THR A 117 -15.59 -3.72 1.20
N LYS A 118 -15.51 -2.74 2.11
CA LYS A 118 -16.10 -1.41 1.91
C LYS A 118 -15.51 -0.71 0.68
N MET A 119 -14.21 -0.83 0.47
CA MET A 119 -13.58 -0.28 -0.73
C MET A 119 -14.08 -0.98 -1.99
N ALA A 120 -14.03 -2.31 -2.04
CA ALA A 120 -14.45 -3.09 -3.20
C ALA A 120 -15.92 -2.80 -3.58
N THR A 121 -16.82 -2.83 -2.59
CA THR A 121 -18.25 -2.54 -2.80
C THR A 121 -18.50 -1.12 -3.31
N SER A 122 -17.72 -0.13 -2.86
CA SER A 122 -17.85 1.24 -3.36
C SER A 122 -17.47 1.39 -4.84
N HIS A 123 -16.66 0.47 -5.38
CA HIS A 123 -16.18 0.49 -6.76
C HIS A 123 -17.13 -0.19 -7.75
N VAL A 124 -18.02 -1.09 -7.27
CA VAL A 124 -19.01 -1.80 -8.11
C VAL A 124 -19.91 -0.85 -8.92
N PRO A 125 -20.52 0.21 -8.35
CA PRO A 125 -21.36 1.14 -9.11
C PRO A 125 -20.62 1.91 -10.21
N ARG A 126 -19.29 1.93 -10.16
CA ARG A 126 -18.42 2.60 -11.15
C ARG A 126 -18.03 1.66 -12.30
N GLY A 127 -18.55 0.43 -12.33
CA GLY A 127 -18.23 -0.58 -13.33
C GLY A 127 -16.84 -1.18 -13.19
N ILE A 128 -16.18 -0.98 -12.04
CA ILE A 128 -14.86 -1.51 -11.75
C ILE A 128 -15.02 -2.93 -11.24
N LYS A 129 -14.36 -3.87 -11.92
CA LYS A 129 -14.39 -5.30 -11.58
C LYS A 129 -13.20 -5.69 -10.71
N ALA A 130 -13.24 -6.89 -10.14
CA ALA A 130 -12.15 -7.39 -9.30
C ALA A 130 -10.81 -7.41 -10.07
N GLU A 131 -10.84 -7.77 -11.35
CA GLU A 131 -9.64 -7.83 -12.21
C GLU A 131 -9.02 -6.45 -12.46
N ASN A 132 -9.78 -5.36 -12.28
CA ASN A 132 -9.27 -3.99 -12.35
C ASN A 132 -8.56 -3.55 -11.05
N LEU A 133 -8.84 -4.23 -9.93
CA LEU A 133 -8.26 -3.96 -8.61
C LEU A 133 -7.13 -4.93 -8.26
N GLU A 134 -6.92 -5.96 -9.08
CA GLU A 134 -5.79 -6.89 -8.92
C GLU A 134 -4.47 -6.12 -8.98
N VAL A 135 -3.74 -6.15 -7.88
CA VAL A 135 -2.42 -5.56 -7.78
C VAL A 135 -1.46 -6.45 -8.55
N ARG A 136 -0.98 -5.96 -9.69
CA ARG A 136 0.12 -6.58 -10.41
C ARG A 136 1.43 -6.22 -9.71
N THR A 137 2.31 -7.18 -9.49
CA THR A 137 3.56 -7.00 -8.70
C THR A 137 4.46 -5.89 -9.22
N GLU A 138 4.33 -5.53 -10.50
CA GLU A 138 5.00 -4.40 -11.15
C GLU A 138 4.60 -3.05 -10.53
N ILE A 139 3.37 -2.94 -10.02
CA ILE A 139 2.84 -1.73 -9.39
C ILE A 139 3.43 -1.53 -8.00
N LEU A 140 3.64 -2.61 -7.25
CA LEU A 140 4.27 -2.57 -5.93
C LEU A 140 5.73 -2.11 -6.01
N LYS A 141 6.45 -2.48 -7.07
CA LYS A 141 7.84 -2.03 -7.30
C LYS A 141 7.95 -0.51 -7.44
N ILE A 142 6.89 0.17 -7.89
CA ILE A 142 6.87 1.63 -8.05
C ILE A 142 6.81 2.34 -6.69
N LEU A 143 6.16 1.74 -5.69
CA LEU A 143 6.05 2.32 -4.35
C LEU A 143 7.33 2.20 -3.53
N VAL A 144 8.22 1.27 -3.90
CA VAL A 144 9.46 0.94 -3.16
C VAL A 144 10.73 1.32 -3.94
N ALA A 145 10.58 1.93 -5.13
CA ALA A 145 11.71 2.42 -5.90
C ALA A 145 12.27 3.71 -5.22
N PRO A 146 13.59 3.75 -4.91
CA PRO A 146 14.23 4.88 -4.24
C PRO A 146 14.26 6.16 -5.09
#